data_AF-A0A947APU2-F1
#
_entry.id   AF-A0A947APU2-F1
#
_cell.length_a   1.000
_cell.length_b   1.000
_cell.length_c   1.000
_cell.angle_alpha   90.00
_cell.angle_beta   90.00
_cell.angle_gamma   90.00
#
_symmetry.space_group_name_H-M   'P 1'
#
loop_
_entity.id
_entity.type
_entity.pdbx_description
1 polymer ?
#
loop_
_entity_poly.entity_id
_entity_poly.type
_entity_poly.pdbx_seq_one_letter_code
_entity_poly.pdbx_strand_id
1 'polypeptide(L)'
;MTAKTIDDEEVYKEQKIYMPFPGRFGRGKEMGRGPYEKSGILRETSIGPLARVHETFEITYPFEDVAKGDATRRELLNDELVVSVVLWYVPFGEFDGSEVVFYEEEKKLDLKTEWIWR
;
A
#
# COMPACT_ATOMS: atom_id res chain seq x y z
N MET A 1 -0.91 2.79 -0.85
CA MET A 1 -1.05 3.28 0.53
C MET A 1 -0.38 4.63 0.62
N THR A 2 -1.04 5.58 1.26
CA THR A 2 -0.53 6.92 1.53
C THR A 2 -0.75 7.23 3.00
N ALA A 3 0.25 7.84 3.64
CA ALA A 3 0.11 8.39 4.98
C ALA A 3 0.31 9.90 4.92
N LYS A 4 -0.58 10.63 5.58
CA LYS A 4 -0.57 12.09 5.63
C LYS A 4 -0.61 12.59 7.06
N THR A 5 -0.09 13.78 7.30
CA THR A 5 -0.30 14.51 8.56
C THR A 5 -1.71 15.10 8.61
N ILE A 6 -2.11 15.65 9.77
CA ILE A 6 -3.38 16.38 9.91
C ILE A 6 -3.44 17.58 8.96
N ASP A 7 -2.29 18.18 8.67
CA ASP A 7 -2.13 19.33 7.77
C ASP A 7 -2.15 18.93 6.28
N ASP A 8 -2.53 17.69 5.97
CA ASP A 8 -2.60 17.09 4.62
C ASP A 8 -1.24 16.95 3.91
N GLU A 9 -0.13 17.01 4.65
CA GLU A 9 1.22 16.77 4.12
C GLU A 9 1.48 15.27 3.94
N GLU A 10 1.82 14.84 2.72
CA GLU A 10 2.16 13.43 2.42
C GLU A 10 3.53 13.08 2.99
N VAL A 11 3.55 12.23 4.03
CA VAL A 11 4.79 11.75 4.68
C VAL A 11 5.24 10.39 4.16
N TYR A 12 4.32 9.63 3.56
CA TYR A 12 4.63 8.31 3.02
C TYR A 12 3.73 7.96 1.83
N LYS A 13 4.32 7.33 0.83
CA LYS A 13 3.60 6.76 -0.30
C LYS A 13 4.29 5.50 -0.79
N GLU A 14 3.56 4.40 -0.79
CA GLU A 14 4.00 3.15 -1.40
C GLU A 14 2.86 2.52 -2.19
N GLN A 15 3.23 1.92 -3.32
CA GLN A 15 2.31 1.22 -4.20
C GLN A 15 2.84 -0.18 -4.48
N LYS A 16 1.94 -1.16 -4.44
CA LYS A 16 2.21 -2.53 -4.88
C LYS A 16 1.25 -2.86 -6.00
N ILE A 17 1.78 -3.50 -7.04
CA ILE A 17 1.02 -3.86 -8.23
C ILE A 17 0.67 -5.34 -8.14
N TYR A 18 -0.63 -5.62 -8.10
CA TYR A 18 -1.15 -6.97 -8.24
C TYR A 18 -1.49 -7.25 -9.67
N MET A 19 -1.13 -8.45 -10.06
CA MET A 19 -1.38 -8.97 -11.39
C MET A 19 -2.79 -9.58 -11.44
N PRO A 20 -3.50 -9.59 -12.56
CA PRO A 20 -4.80 -10.28 -12.62
C PRO A 20 -4.61 -11.79 -12.46
N PHE A 21 -5.54 -12.45 -11.75
CA PHE A 21 -5.45 -13.90 -11.50
C PHE A 21 -5.71 -14.69 -12.79
N PRO A 22 -4.78 -15.57 -13.22
CA PRO A 22 -4.95 -16.30 -14.47
C PRO A 22 -5.94 -17.46 -14.29
N GLY A 23 -7.10 -17.40 -14.95
CA GLY A 23 -8.13 -18.45 -14.83
C GLY A 23 -7.69 -19.83 -15.31
N ARG A 24 -6.71 -19.89 -16.22
CA ARG A 24 -6.21 -21.15 -16.80
C ARG A 24 -4.77 -21.49 -16.43
N PHE A 25 -4.04 -20.62 -15.71
CA PHE A 25 -2.61 -20.79 -15.39
C PHE A 25 -1.72 -21.23 -16.57
N GLY A 26 -2.08 -20.84 -17.80
CA GLY A 26 -1.37 -21.31 -19.01
C GLY A 26 -1.45 -22.82 -19.26
N ARG A 27 -2.37 -23.54 -18.61
CA ARG A 27 -2.61 -24.98 -18.81
C ARG A 27 -3.62 -25.19 -19.94
N GLY A 28 -3.11 -25.46 -21.13
CA GLY A 28 -3.93 -25.74 -22.32
C GLY A 28 -3.07 -25.98 -23.56
N LYS A 29 -3.70 -26.46 -24.64
CA LYS A 29 -3.05 -26.57 -25.97
C LYS A 29 -3.10 -25.25 -26.76
N GLU A 30 -3.86 -24.28 -26.27
CA GLU A 30 -4.07 -22.99 -26.91
C GLU A 30 -3.16 -21.94 -26.26
N MET A 31 -2.44 -21.19 -27.11
CA MET A 31 -1.72 -20.01 -26.65
C MET A 31 -2.75 -18.95 -26.31
N GLY A 32 -2.92 -18.73 -25.02
CA GLY A 32 -3.81 -17.69 -24.57
C GLY A 32 -3.32 -16.31 -24.97
N ARG A 33 -4.18 -15.50 -25.57
CA ARG A 33 -3.87 -14.14 -26.04
C ARG A 33 -4.72 -13.17 -25.25
N GLY A 34 -4.22 -12.80 -24.07
CA GLY A 34 -4.81 -11.75 -23.27
C GLY A 34 -4.06 -11.57 -21.95
N PRO A 35 -4.22 -10.42 -21.27
CA PRO A 35 -3.60 -10.14 -19.97
C PRO A 35 -3.90 -11.21 -18.89
N TYR A 36 -4.98 -11.97 -19.09
CA TYR A 36 -5.51 -12.99 -18.17
C TYR A 36 -5.04 -14.42 -18.46
N GLU A 37 -4.35 -14.66 -19.58
CA GLU A 37 -3.87 -16.01 -19.95
C GLU A 37 -2.34 -16.07 -19.88
N LYS A 38 -1.85 -16.05 -18.65
CA LYS A 38 -0.42 -15.99 -18.38
C LYS A 38 0.24 -17.36 -18.52
N SER A 39 1.24 -17.44 -19.40
CA SER A 39 2.17 -18.57 -19.52
C SER A 39 3.58 -18.07 -19.17
N GLY A 40 4.39 -18.92 -18.52
CA GLY A 40 5.78 -18.56 -18.18
C GLY A 40 5.97 -17.56 -17.04
N ILE A 41 5.00 -17.45 -16.11
CA ILE A 41 5.15 -16.59 -14.92
C ILE A 41 6.30 -17.13 -14.05
N LEU A 42 7.30 -16.29 -13.79
CA LEU A 42 8.38 -16.59 -12.83
C LEU A 42 7.95 -16.35 -11.38
N ARG A 43 7.01 -15.42 -11.15
CA ARG A 43 6.47 -15.09 -9.82
C ARG A 43 5.00 -14.68 -9.92
N GLU A 44 4.13 -15.39 -9.21
CA GLU A 44 2.71 -15.08 -9.13
C GLU A 44 2.47 -13.99 -8.07
N THR A 45 1.93 -12.85 -8.51
CA THR A 45 1.58 -11.71 -7.63
C THR A 45 0.10 -11.34 -7.75
N SER A 46 -0.75 -12.26 -8.23
CA SER A 46 -2.18 -12.03 -8.29
C SER A 46 -2.90 -12.30 -6.96
N ILE A 47 -4.04 -11.64 -6.81
CA ILE A 47 -4.99 -11.91 -5.72
C ILE A 47 -6.04 -12.86 -6.28
N GLY A 48 -6.03 -14.11 -5.80
CA GLY A 48 -7.02 -15.10 -6.20
C GLY A 48 -8.44 -14.75 -5.73
N PRO A 49 -9.48 -15.35 -6.32
CA PRO A 49 -10.86 -15.15 -5.88
C PRO A 49 -11.00 -15.49 -4.39
N LEU A 50 -11.57 -14.55 -3.62
CA LEU A 50 -11.75 -14.69 -2.16
C LEU A 50 -10.46 -14.88 -1.36
N ALA A 51 -9.28 -14.70 -1.96
CA ALA A 51 -8.02 -14.77 -1.26
C ALA A 51 -7.84 -13.53 -0.38
N ARG A 52 -7.35 -13.74 0.85
CA ARG A 52 -6.93 -12.66 1.74
C ARG A 52 -5.42 -12.52 1.64
N VAL A 53 -4.96 -11.34 1.28
CA VAL A 53 -3.54 -11.00 1.26
C VAL A 53 -3.28 -10.04 2.41
N HIS A 54 -2.22 -10.31 3.17
CA HIS A 54 -1.76 -9.44 4.24
C HIS A 54 -0.52 -8.70 3.75
N GLU A 55 -0.60 -7.39 3.65
CA GLU A 55 0.53 -6.53 3.31
C GLU A 55 0.95 -5.73 4.54
N THR A 56 2.26 -5.70 4.76
CA THR A 56 2.86 -4.89 5.81
C THR A 56 3.59 -3.73 5.17
N PHE A 57 3.32 -2.53 5.69
CA PHE A 57 3.96 -1.30 5.29
C PHE A 57 4.65 -0.71 6.52
N GLU A 58 5.87 -0.23 6.36
CA GLU A 58 6.65 0.38 7.44
C GLU A 58 6.68 1.89 7.22
N ILE A 59 6.04 2.64 8.11
CA ILE A 59 5.96 4.11 8.03
C ILE A 59 6.88 4.67 9.11
N THR A 60 7.79 5.56 8.71
CA THR A 60 8.58 6.33 9.67
C THR A 60 7.82 7.61 10.01
N TYR A 61 7.57 7.85 11.29
CA TYR A 61 6.93 9.09 11.73
C TYR A 61 7.87 10.28 11.52
N PRO A 62 7.35 11.46 11.14
CA PRO A 62 8.16 12.65 10.97
C PRO A 62 8.75 13.10 12.31
N PHE A 63 10.07 13.33 12.34
CA PHE A 63 10.81 13.78 13.51
C PHE A 63 11.80 14.89 13.13
N GLU A 64 12.12 15.74 14.10
CA GLU A 64 13.20 16.73 14.01
C GLU A 64 14.27 16.45 15.05
N ASP A 65 15.53 16.64 14.66
CA ASP A 65 16.66 16.58 15.57
C ASP A 65 16.84 17.94 16.25
N VAL A 66 16.39 18.06 17.50
CA VAL A 66 16.53 19.27 18.31
C VAL A 66 17.80 19.17 19.15
N ALA A 67 18.69 20.16 19.03
CA ALA A 67 19.89 20.26 19.86
C ALA A 67 19.50 20.77 21.25
N LYS A 68 19.71 19.94 22.28
CA LYS A 68 19.43 20.30 23.68
C LYS A 68 20.71 20.13 24.49
N GLY A 69 21.57 21.16 24.45
CA GLY A 69 22.91 21.11 25.04
C GLY A 69 23.90 20.32 24.18
N ASP A 70 24.73 19.47 24.81
CA ASP A 70 25.76 18.64 24.13
C ASP A 70 25.19 17.38 23.43
N ALA A 71 23.87 17.19 23.43
CA ALA A 71 23.21 16.03 22.82
C ALA A 71 22.09 16.45 21.86
N THR A 72 21.98 15.72 20.75
CA THR A 72 20.84 15.78 19.82
C THR A 72 19.75 14.83 20.30
N ARG A 73 18.51 15.35 20.40
CA ARG A 73 17.33 14.54 20.71
C ARG A 73 16.38 14.60 19.53
N ARG A 74 15.86 13.45 19.11
CA ARG A 74 14.75 13.35 18.16
C ARG A 74 13.45 13.70 18.88
N GLU A 75 12.80 14.77 18.42
CA GLU A 75 11.45 15.14 18.82
C GLU A 75 10.49 14.85 17.66
N LEU A 76 9.33 14.29 17.96
CA LEU A 76 8.31 14.01 16.94
C LEU A 76 7.69 15.33 16.49
N LEU A 77 7.57 15.51 15.17
CA LEU A 77 6.91 16.68 14.58
C LEU A 77 5.40 16.58 14.66
N ASN A 78 4.88 15.38 14.38
CA ASN A 78 3.46 15.07 14.41
C ASN A 78 3.23 13.72 15.07
N ASP A 79 2.30 13.70 16.02
CA ASP A 79 1.93 12.50 16.77
C ASP A 79 0.77 11.73 16.11
N GLU A 80 0.05 12.38 15.20
CA GLU A 80 -1.09 11.82 14.49
C GLU A 80 -0.80 11.70 12.98
N LEU A 81 -1.19 10.57 12.41
CA LEU A 81 -1.15 10.31 10.96
C LEU A 81 -2.49 9.78 10.49
N VAL A 82 -2.92 10.22 9.31
CA VAL A 82 -4.05 9.65 8.58
C VAL A 82 -3.50 8.72 7.51
N VAL A 83 -3.76 7.42 7.64
CA VAL A 83 -3.30 6.39 6.71
C VAL A 83 -4.48 5.95 5.85
N SER A 84 -4.33 6.08 4.53
CA SER A 84 -5.31 5.61 3.54
C SER A 84 -4.73 4.47 2.71
N VAL A 85 -5.47 3.37 2.64
CA VAL A 85 -5.18 2.20 1.83
C VAL A 85 -6.27 2.06 0.79
N VAL A 86 -5.91 2.28 -0.48
CA VAL A 86 -6.82 2.12 -1.61
C VAL A 86 -6.29 1.04 -2.56
N LEU A 87 -7.13 0.07 -2.87
CA LEU A 87 -6.91 -0.95 -3.89
C LEU A 87 -7.72 -0.60 -5.13
N TRP A 88 -7.02 -0.32 -6.20
CA TRP A 88 -7.60 0.00 -7.50
C TRP A 88 -7.58 -1.21 -8.41
N TYR A 89 -8.71 -1.47 -9.07
CA TYR A 89 -8.75 -2.33 -10.24
C TYR A 89 -8.58 -1.48 -11.49
N VAL A 90 -7.49 -1.71 -12.21
CA VAL A 90 -7.11 -0.95 -13.41
C VAL A 90 -7.02 -1.93 -14.59
N PRO A 91 -8.06 -2.07 -15.42
CA PRO A 91 -8.16 -3.13 -16.42
C PRO A 91 -7.03 -3.13 -17.45
N PHE A 92 -6.55 -1.94 -17.83
CA PHE A 92 -5.52 -1.74 -18.84
C PHE A 92 -4.19 -1.23 -18.25
N GLY A 93 -4.09 -1.15 -16.93
CA GLY A 93 -2.92 -0.62 -16.23
C GLY A 93 -2.78 0.91 -16.24
N GLU A 94 -3.66 1.63 -16.93
CA GLU A 94 -3.70 3.08 -16.99
C GLU A 94 -4.97 3.64 -16.33
N PHE A 95 -4.85 4.78 -15.67
CA PHE A 95 -5.98 5.54 -15.10
C PHE A 95 -6.62 6.37 -16.22
N ASP A 96 -7.44 5.72 -17.03
CA ASP A 96 -8.08 6.26 -18.23
C ASP A 96 -9.60 6.54 -18.05
N GLY A 97 -10.08 6.48 -16.81
CA GLY A 97 -11.49 6.65 -16.44
C GLY A 97 -12.27 5.33 -16.36
N SER A 98 -11.61 4.19 -16.62
CA SER A 98 -12.18 2.85 -16.45
C SER A 98 -11.79 2.16 -15.14
N GLU A 99 -11.00 2.84 -14.29
CA GLU A 99 -10.60 2.34 -12.99
C GLU A 99 -11.78 2.18 -12.02
N VAL A 100 -11.70 1.16 -11.18
CA VAL A 100 -12.70 0.88 -10.16
C VAL A 100 -12.03 0.72 -8.80
N VAL A 101 -12.52 1.43 -7.78
CA VAL A 101 -12.09 1.21 -6.40
C VAL A 101 -12.63 -0.14 -5.94
N PHE A 102 -11.74 -1.07 -5.65
CA PHE A 102 -12.10 -2.40 -5.18
C PHE A 102 -12.15 -2.49 -3.66
N TYR A 103 -11.29 -1.71 -2.99
CA TYR A 103 -11.26 -1.60 -1.54
C TYR A 103 -10.66 -0.25 -1.15
N GLU A 104 -11.19 0.35 -0.11
CA GLU A 104 -10.70 1.58 0.48
C GLU A 104 -10.90 1.50 1.99
N GLU A 105 -9.85 1.82 2.73
CA GLU A 105 -9.89 1.97 4.18
C GLU A 105 -9.02 3.16 4.57
N GLU A 106 -9.56 3.99 5.45
CA GLU A 106 -8.83 5.08 6.08
C GLU A 106 -8.79 4.84 7.59
N LYS A 107 -7.60 5.00 8.17
CA LYS A 107 -7.37 4.84 9.60
C LYS A 107 -6.52 6.00 10.12
N LYS A 108 -7.02 6.66 11.16
CA LYS A 108 -6.25 7.61 11.95
C LYS A 108 -5.40 6.86 12.97
N LEU A 109 -4.10 7.08 12.96
CA LEU A 109 -3.13 6.56 13.91
C LEU A 109 -2.67 7.69 14.82
N ASP A 110 -2.74 7.48 16.13
CA ASP A 110 -2.23 8.41 17.15
C ASP A 110 -1.23 7.67 18.04
N LEU A 111 0.02 8.11 17.98
CA LEU A 111 1.12 7.54 18.76
C LEU A 111 0.86 7.65 20.27
N LYS A 112 0.24 8.74 20.75
CA LYS A 112 0.03 8.94 22.20
C LYS A 112 -0.95 7.94 22.80
N THR A 113 -1.89 7.46 22.00
CA THR A 113 -2.98 6.59 22.46
C THR A 113 -2.66 5.11 22.23
N GLU A 114 -1.92 4.78 21.16
CA GLU A 114 -1.54 3.39 20.86
C GLU A 114 -0.21 2.94 21.51
N TRP A 115 0.71 3.86 21.87
CA TRP A 115 1.96 3.50 22.55
C TRP A 115 1.86 3.61 24.08
N ILE A 116 1.60 2.48 24.74
CA ILE A 116 1.87 2.33 26.17
C ILE A 116 3.36 1.99 26.33
N TRP A 117 4.17 2.92 26.84
CA TRP A 117 5.50 2.61 27.35
C TRP A 117 5.36 1.54 28.44
N ARG A 118 5.84 0.32 28.18
CA ARG A 118 6.14 -0.68 29.21
C ARG A 118 7.64 -0.75 29.43
#